data_AF-A0A0F9J2P3-F1
#
_entry.id   AF-A0A0F9J2P3-F1
#
_cell.length_a   1.000
_cell.length_b   1.000
_cell.length_c   1.000
_cell.angle_alpha   90.00
_cell.angle_beta   90.00
_cell.angle_gamma   90.00
#
_symmetry.space_group_name_H-M   'P 1'
#
loop_
_entity.id
_entity.type
_entity.pdbx_description
1 polymer ?
#
loop_
_entity_poly.entity_id
_entity_poly.type
_entity_poly.pdbx_seq_one_letter_code
_entity_poly.pdbx_strand_id
1 'polypeptide(L)'
;PECLLELETKKFKNKKLYLPDFTILTPEGKYELEETKGYFPPKDYTKIRLATEQYNAPITLIFASLNDHSKNSKIRAQYARAKRLEPYLKRIIWKADKDIFRPIQHLFEI
;
A
#
# COMPACT_ATOMS: atom_id res chain seq x y z
N PRO A 1 16.34 -5.94 -6.77
CA PRO A 1 16.79 -5.37 -5.49
C PRO A 1 15.62 -5.32 -4.50
N GLU A 2 15.68 -6.09 -3.41
CA GLU A 2 14.72 -5.97 -2.31
C GLU A 2 15.06 -4.70 -1.51
N CYS A 3 14.13 -3.74 -1.46
CA CYS A 3 14.30 -2.53 -0.66
C CYS A 3 13.75 -2.78 0.76
N LEU A 4 14.55 -3.46 1.58
CA LEU A 4 14.22 -3.67 2.98
C LEU A 4 14.37 -2.34 3.74
N LEU A 5 13.27 -1.81 4.25
CA LEU A 5 13.24 -0.58 5.01
C LEU A 5 13.29 -0.87 6.52
N GLU A 6 14.15 -0.16 7.26
CA GLU A 6 14.23 -0.23 8.71
C GLU A 6 13.43 0.93 9.32
N LEU A 7 12.25 0.63 9.86
CA LEU A 7 11.37 1.59 10.50
C LEU A 7 11.64 1.71 11.99
N GLU A 8 11.89 2.93 12.46
CA GLU A 8 12.08 3.19 13.89
C GLU A 8 10.81 3.77 14.53
N THR A 9 10.31 3.16 15.61
CA THR A 9 9.14 3.71 16.32
C THR A 9 9.50 4.91 17.20
N LYS A 10 8.77 6.02 17.10
CA LYS A 10 9.06 7.27 17.85
C LYS A 10 9.12 7.09 19.38
N LYS A 11 8.22 6.30 19.96
CA LYS A 11 8.06 6.20 21.43
C LYS A 11 9.08 5.29 22.11
N PHE A 12 9.39 4.15 21.50
CA PHE A 12 10.23 3.12 22.12
C PHE A 12 11.54 2.87 21.34
N LYS A 13 11.75 3.57 20.22
CA LYS A 13 12.90 3.38 19.32
C LYS A 13 13.10 1.94 18.84
N ASN A 14 12.04 1.13 18.90
CA ASN A 14 12.06 -0.22 18.36
C ASN A 14 12.23 -0.15 16.85
N LYS A 15 13.19 -0.92 16.33
CA LYS A 15 13.43 -1.11 14.90
C LYS A 15 12.52 -2.22 14.38
N LYS A 16 11.89 -1.99 13.24
CA LYS A 16 11.04 -2.95 12.55
C LYS A 16 11.43 -3.00 11.09
N LEU A 17 11.48 -4.19 10.53
CA LEU A 17 11.71 -4.37 9.11
C LEU A 17 10.38 -4.24 8.35
N TYR A 18 10.39 -3.46 7.29
CA TYR A 18 9.30 -3.29 6.35
C TYR A 18 9.80 -3.65 4.96
N LEU A 19 9.22 -4.70 4.42
CA LEU A 19 9.43 -5.12 3.04
C LEU A 19 8.14 -4.79 2.26
N PRO A 20 8.19 -3.90 1.27
CA PRO A 20 7.08 -3.68 0.36
C PRO A 20 6.92 -4.89 -0.57
N ASP A 21 5.69 -5.14 -1.02
CA ASP A 21 5.40 -6.30 -1.89
C ASP A 21 6.12 -6.18 -3.24
N PHE A 22 6.21 -4.96 -3.80
CA PHE A 22 6.99 -4.68 -5.00
C PHE A 22 7.85 -3.43 -4.83
N THR A 23 9.00 -3.44 -5.50
CA THR A 23 9.92 -2.30 -5.61
C THR A 23 10.24 -2.07 -7.07
N ILE A 24 9.97 -0.87 -7.56
CA ILE A 24 10.22 -0.47 -8.94
C ILE A 24 11.37 0.52 -8.93
N LEU A 25 12.42 0.25 -9.72
CA LEU A 25 13.49 1.20 -9.99
C LEU A 25 13.10 1.98 -11.25
N THR A 26 12.87 3.28 -11.13
CA THR A 26 12.56 4.14 -12.28
C THR A 26 13.81 4.41 -13.11
N PRO A 27 13.67 4.81 -14.39
CA PRO A 27 14.80 5.19 -15.24
C PRO A 27 15.67 6.30 -14.63
N GLU A 28 15.11 7.16 -13.79
CA GLU A 28 15.81 8.24 -13.07
C GLU A 28 16.57 7.74 -11.83
N GLY A 29 16.61 6.43 -11.59
CA GLY A 29 17.30 5.81 -10.46
C GLY A 29 16.56 5.97 -9.11
N LYS A 30 15.27 6.34 -9.13
CA LYS A 30 14.45 6.46 -7.92
C LYS A 30 13.68 5.16 -7.66
N TYR A 31 13.48 4.85 -6.38
CA TYR A 31 12.65 3.71 -5.99
C TYR A 31 11.21 4.13 -5.76
N GLU A 32 10.27 3.40 -6.36
CA GLU A 32 8.85 3.43 -6.02
C GLU A 32 8.47 2.11 -5.35
N LEU A 33 7.64 2.21 -4.32
CA LEU A 33 7.23 1.05 -3.54
C LEU A 33 5.75 0.78 -3.77
N GLU A 34 5.39 -0.48 -3.96
CA GLU A 34 3.98 -0.88 -4.06
C GLU A 34 3.64 -1.88 -2.96
N GLU A 35 2.56 -1.59 -2.23
CA GLU A 35 2.03 -2.45 -1.17
C GLU A 35 0.63 -2.92 -1.58
N THR A 36 0.45 -4.22 -1.67
CA THR A 36 -0.82 -4.87 -1.96
C THR A 36 -1.51 -5.33 -0.68
N LYS A 37 -2.83 -5.13 -0.57
CA LYS A 37 -3.59 -5.50 0.61
C LYS A 37 -4.98 -6.03 0.27
N GLY A 38 -5.36 -7.13 0.91
CA GLY A 38 -6.75 -7.58 1.00
C GLY A 38 -7.40 -7.08 2.30
N TYR A 39 -6.85 -7.50 3.44
CA TYR A 39 -7.24 -7.03 4.77
C TYR A 39 -6.33 -5.88 5.24
N PHE A 40 -6.91 -4.82 5.79
CA PHE A 40 -6.19 -3.60 6.20
C PHE A 40 -6.37 -3.22 7.68
N PRO A 41 -5.66 -3.90 8.60
CA PRO A 41 -5.75 -3.65 10.02
C PRO A 41 -5.08 -2.31 10.43
N PRO A 42 -5.37 -1.81 11.66
CA PRO A 42 -4.72 -0.62 12.20
C PRO A 42 -3.19 -0.63 12.16
N LYS A 43 -2.56 -1.80 12.39
CA LYS A 43 -1.11 -1.96 12.41
C LYS A 43 -0.47 -1.62 11.05
N ASP A 44 -1.14 -1.94 9.95
CA ASP A 44 -0.61 -1.71 8.60
C ASP A 44 -0.65 -0.23 8.25
N TYR A 45 -1.72 0.47 8.66
CA TYR A 45 -1.78 1.94 8.57
C TYR A 45 -0.59 2.60 9.28
N THR A 46 -0.30 2.19 10.52
CA THR A 46 0.81 2.76 11.28
C THR A 46 2.15 2.44 10.63
N LYS A 47 2.34 1.22 10.11
CA LYS A 47 3.54 0.78 9.40
C LYS A 47 3.79 1.64 8.15
N ILE A 48 2.78 1.74 7.28
CA ILE A 48 2.88 2.48 6.01
C ILE A 48 3.10 3.97 6.27
N ARG A 49 2.33 4.56 7.19
CA ARG A 49 2.53 5.98 7.58
C ARG A 49 3.94 6.23 8.09
N LEU A 50 4.47 5.33 8.92
CA LEU A 50 5.82 5.46 9.44
C LEU A 50 6.87 5.36 8.32
N ALA A 51 6.65 4.46 7.36
CA ALA A 51 7.51 4.34 6.18
C ALA A 51 7.52 5.63 5.36
N THR A 52 6.35 6.22 5.09
CA THR A 52 6.26 7.51 4.35
C THR A 52 6.82 8.69 5.13
N GLU A 53 6.80 8.66 6.46
CA GLU A 53 7.39 9.71 7.30
C GLU A 53 8.93 9.63 7.34
N GLN A 54 9.51 8.42 7.25
CA GLN A 54 10.95 8.20 7.40
C GLN A 54 11.70 8.11 6.07
N TYR A 55 11.01 7.65 5.02
CA TYR A 55 11.61 7.43 3.72
C TYR A 55 10.96 8.33 2.67
N ASN A 56 11.79 9.01 1.89
CA ASN A 56 11.37 9.83 0.76
C ASN A 56 11.09 8.96 -0.48
N ALA A 57 10.36 7.86 -0.31
CA ALA A 57 10.01 6.93 -1.37
C ALA A 57 8.50 6.98 -1.64
N PRO A 58 8.04 7.18 -2.88
CA PRO A 58 6.62 7.19 -3.21
C PRO A 58 6.03 5.79 -2.99
N ILE A 59 5.00 5.68 -2.15
CA ILE A 59 4.29 4.42 -1.93
C ILE A 59 2.94 4.43 -2.64
N THR A 60 2.67 3.40 -3.43
CA THR A 60 1.35 3.09 -3.99
C THR A 60 0.69 1.99 -3.16
N LEU A 61 -0.50 2.23 -2.62
CA LEU A 61 -1.28 1.22 -1.88
C LEU A 61 -2.36 0.63 -2.77
N ILE A 62 -2.39 -0.68 -2.92
CA ILE A 62 -3.22 -1.39 -3.90
C ILE A 62 -4.16 -2.36 -3.18
N PHE A 63 -5.45 -2.18 -3.37
CA PHE A 63 -6.49 -3.07 -2.86
C PHE A 63 -7.12 -3.86 -4.00
N ALA A 64 -7.39 -5.15 -3.75
CA ALA A 64 -8.11 -5.99 -4.70
C ALA A 64 -9.53 -5.46 -4.95
N SER A 65 -10.28 -5.16 -3.88
CA SER A 65 -11.70 -4.77 -3.97
C SER A 65 -12.23 -3.99 -2.75
N LEU A 66 -11.45 -3.05 -2.22
CA LEU A 66 -11.87 -2.23 -1.08
C LEU A 66 -12.86 -1.15 -1.52
N ASN A 67 -14.05 -1.12 -0.91
CA ASN A 67 -15.10 -0.16 -1.23
C ASN A 67 -15.69 0.51 0.02
N ASP A 68 -16.10 1.75 -0.15
CA ASP A 68 -16.69 2.62 0.88
C ASP A 68 -18.16 2.32 1.17
N HIS A 69 -18.90 1.83 0.18
CA HIS A 69 -20.32 1.51 0.30
C HIS A 69 -20.61 0.07 0.74
N SER A 70 -19.63 -0.64 1.31
CA SER A 70 -19.83 -2.01 1.78
C SER A 70 -20.90 -2.05 2.87
N LYS A 71 -21.79 -3.05 2.84
CA LYS A 71 -22.70 -3.34 3.96
C LYS A 71 -21.93 -3.78 5.22
N ASN A 72 -20.71 -4.29 5.06
CA ASN A 72 -19.85 -4.72 6.16
C ASN A 72 -19.12 -3.52 6.80
N SER A 73 -19.43 -3.23 8.07
CA SER A 73 -18.81 -2.14 8.83
C SER A 73 -17.29 -2.27 8.94
N LYS A 74 -16.76 -3.49 8.98
CA LYS A 74 -15.30 -3.74 9.01
C LYS A 74 -14.63 -3.32 7.71
N ILE A 75 -15.30 -3.46 6.57
CA ILE A 75 -14.77 -3.02 5.27
C ILE A 75 -14.79 -1.49 5.19
N ARG A 76 -15.87 -0.85 5.63
CA ARG A 76 -15.94 0.62 5.70
C ARG A 76 -14.86 1.22 6.62
N ALA A 77 -14.60 0.57 7.75
CA ALA A 77 -13.53 0.97 8.67
C ALA A 77 -12.13 0.83 8.06
N GLN A 78 -11.91 -0.19 7.22
CA GLN A 78 -10.68 -0.35 6.45
C GLN A 78 -10.54 0.74 5.40
N TYR A 79 -11.61 1.04 4.65
CA TYR A 79 -11.64 2.12 3.65
C TYR A 79 -11.31 3.48 4.29
N ALA A 80 -12.02 3.86 5.36
CA ALA A 80 -11.77 5.12 6.04
C ALA A 80 -10.34 5.25 6.57
N ARG A 81 -9.75 4.13 7.01
CA ARG A 81 -8.35 4.09 7.46
C ARG A 81 -7.37 4.29 6.31
N ALA A 82 -7.57 3.58 5.20
CA ALA A 82 -6.75 3.74 4.00
C ALA A 82 -6.86 5.16 3.43
N LYS A 83 -8.07 5.74 3.41
CA LYS A 83 -8.31 7.11 2.93
C LYS A 83 -7.51 8.16 3.71
N ARG A 84 -7.34 7.97 5.02
CA ARG A 84 -6.47 8.86 5.83
C ARG A 84 -4.99 8.82 5.46
N LEU A 85 -4.56 7.86 4.65
CA LEU A 85 -3.18 7.80 4.13
C LEU A 85 -3.00 8.59 2.83
N GLU A 86 -4.06 9.01 2.15
CA GLU A 86 -3.97 9.74 0.88
C GLU A 86 -2.95 10.89 0.88
N PRO A 87 -2.84 11.73 1.93
CA PRO A 87 -1.86 12.82 1.95
C PRO A 87 -0.39 12.38 2.01
N TYR A 88 -0.13 11.12 2.36
CA TYR A 88 1.22 10.59 2.56
C TYR A 88 1.64 9.62 1.44
N LEU A 89 0.69 9.17 0.63
CA LEU A 89 0.92 8.18 -0.42
C LEU A 89 1.01 8.85 -1.79
N LYS A 90 1.68 8.19 -2.74
CA LYS A 90 1.65 8.60 -4.15
C LYS A 90 0.24 8.48 -4.71
N ARG A 91 -0.42 7.34 -4.46
CA ARG A 91 -1.80 7.06 -4.86
C ARG A 91 -2.34 5.83 -4.12
N ILE A 92 -3.67 5.66 -4.14
CA ILE A 92 -4.35 4.45 -3.70
C ILE A 92 -5.16 3.87 -4.87
N ILE A 93 -4.98 2.58 -5.15
CA ILE A 93 -5.79 1.83 -6.11
C ILE A 93 -6.81 1.03 -5.31
N TRP A 94 -8.10 1.37 -5.43
CA TRP A 94 -9.14 0.82 -4.55
C TRP A 94 -9.67 -0.56 -4.99
N LYS A 95 -9.76 -0.80 -6.31
CA LYS A 95 -10.44 -1.96 -6.89
C LYS A 95 -9.63 -2.58 -8.03
N ALA A 96 -8.38 -2.95 -7.75
CA ALA A 96 -7.45 -3.48 -8.75
C ALA A 96 -8.00 -4.70 -9.51
N ASP A 97 -8.81 -5.56 -8.88
CA ASP A 97 -9.48 -6.68 -9.57
C ASP A 97 -10.33 -6.20 -10.74
N LYS A 98 -11.20 -5.21 -10.48
CA LYS A 98 -12.10 -4.66 -11.48
C LYS A 98 -11.38 -3.77 -12.48
N ASP A 99 -10.48 -2.92 -11.98
CA ASP A 99 -9.94 -1.80 -12.74
C ASP A 99 -8.69 -2.18 -13.55
N ILE A 100 -7.99 -3.27 -13.17
CA ILE A 100 -6.74 -3.70 -13.81
C ILE A 100 -6.84 -5.17 -14.26
N PHE A 101 -7.09 -6.10 -13.34
CA PHE A 101 -6.96 -7.53 -13.63
C PHE A 101 -8.01 -8.06 -14.61
N ARG A 102 -9.29 -7.73 -14.41
CA ARG A 102 -10.36 -8.16 -15.33
C ARG A 102 -10.16 -7.66 -16.77
N PRO A 103 -9.82 -6.38 -17.02
CA PRO A 103 -9.52 -5.90 -18.37
C PRO A 103 -8.41 -6.68 -19.10
N ILE A 104 -7.42 -7.19 -18.37
CA ILE A 104 -6.26 -7.89 -18.95
C ILE A 104 -6.36 -9.42 -18.83
N GLN A 105 -7.48 -9.96 -18.34
CA GLN A 105 -7.59 -11.39 -18.01
C GLN A 105 -7.34 -12.29 -19.23
N HIS A 106 -7.72 -11.85 -20.43
CA HIS A 106 -7.53 -12.57 -21.69
C HIS A 106 -6.20 -12.23 -22.40
N LEU A 107 -5.40 -11.31 -21.85
CA LEU A 107 -4.19 -10.85 -22.53
C LEU A 107 -3.11 -11.94 -22.62
N PHE A 108 -3.18 -12.93 -21.72
CA PHE A 108 -2.23 -14.03 -21.63
C PHE A 108 -2.89 -15.41 -21.85
N GLU A 109 -4.14 -15.43 -22.30
CA GLU A 109 -4.79 -16.67 -22.72
C GLU A 109 -4.26 -17.03 -24.12
N ILE A 110 -3.56 -18.16 -24.22
CA ILE A 110 -3.02 -18.76 -25.46
C ILE A 110 -4.03 -19.75 -26.03
#